data_AF-A0A6N8R5G4-F1
#
_entry.id   AF-A0A6N8R5G4-F1
#
_cell.length_a   1.000
_cell.length_b   1.000
_cell.length_c   1.000
_cell.angle_alpha   90.00
_cell.angle_beta   90.00
_cell.angle_gamma   90.00
#
_symmetry.space_group_name_H-M   'P 1'
#
loop_
_entity.id
_entity.type
_entity.pdbx_description
1 polymer ?
#
loop_
_entity_poly.entity_id
_entity_poly.type
_entity_poly.pdbx_seq_one_letter_code
_entity_poly.pdbx_strand_id
1 'polypeptide(L)' 'MKSATSAQRPYQEVGAMIRDLIIKTPYNPGERLPPEREIAEMLDVTRTVVREALIMLEIKGLVEV' A
#
# COMPACT_ATOMS: atom_id res chain seq x y z
N MET A 1 -30.29 6.94 4.62
CA MET A 1 -29.87 5.67 3.99
C MET A 1 -28.37 5.71 3.75
N LYS A 2 -27.65 4.59 3.89
CA LYS A 2 -26.35 4.36 3.23
C LYS A 2 -26.52 3.09 2.39
N SER A 3 -26.29 3.17 1.10
CA SER A 3 -26.68 2.15 0.13
C SER A 3 -25.48 1.36 -0.42
N ALA A 4 -25.78 0.19 -0.98
CA ALA A 4 -24.90 -0.67 -1.77
C ALA A 4 -23.73 -1.35 -1.03
N THR A 5 -23.91 -2.65 -0.84
CA THR A 5 -22.88 -3.64 -0.49
C THR A 5 -21.64 -3.54 -1.39
N SER A 6 -20.48 -3.31 -0.77
CA SER A 6 -19.20 -3.77 -1.29
C SER A 6 -18.28 -4.04 -0.11
N ALA A 7 -17.53 -5.15 -0.15
CA ALA A 7 -16.40 -5.29 0.75
C ALA A 7 -15.34 -4.28 0.31
N GLN A 8 -14.96 -3.34 1.19
CA GLN A 8 -13.74 -2.55 1.00
C GLN A 8 -12.61 -3.56 0.81
N ARG A 9 -11.97 -3.56 -0.37
CA ARG A 9 -10.88 -4.50 -0.63
C ARG A 9 -9.68 -4.02 0.17
N PRO A 10 -9.16 -4.76 1.17
CA PRO A 10 -8.21 -4.19 2.14
C PRO A 10 -6.95 -3.62 1.48
N TYR A 11 -6.49 -4.22 0.39
CA TYR A 11 -5.34 -3.75 -0.38
C TYR A 11 -5.53 -2.37 -1.04
N GLN A 12 -6.77 -1.91 -1.24
CA GLN A 12 -7.05 -0.58 -1.81
C GLN A 12 -6.85 0.52 -0.76
N GLU A 13 -7.26 0.27 0.48
CA GLU A 13 -7.06 1.19 1.61
C GLU A 13 -5.60 1.16 2.06
N VAL A 14 -5.00 -0.04 2.23
CA VAL A 14 -3.56 -0.19 2.53
C VAL A 14 -2.69 0.40 1.42
N GLY A 15 -3.05 0.27 0.14
CA GLY A 15 -2.31 0.91 -0.95
C GLY A 15 -2.44 2.44 -0.97
N ALA A 16 -3.54 3.00 -0.46
CA ALA A 16 -3.61 4.44 -0.22
C ALA A 16 -2.70 4.87 0.95
N MET A 17 -2.64 4.08 2.04
CA MET A 17 -1.73 4.31 3.16
C MET A 17 -0.26 4.22 2.75
N ILE A 18 0.13 3.22 1.97
CA ILE A 18 1.49 3.05 1.44
C ILE A 18 1.87 4.22 0.52
N ARG A 19 1.00 4.61 -0.43
CA ARG A 19 1.22 5.80 -1.26
C ARG A 19 1.43 7.05 -0.40
N ASP A 20 0.61 7.24 0.63
CA ASP A 20 0.71 8.42 1.50
C ASP A 20 1.94 8.37 2.42
N LEU A 21 2.44 7.19 2.78
CA LEU A 21 3.76 7.00 3.40
C LEU A 21 4.87 7.44 2.44
N ILE A 22 4.82 7.00 1.19
CA ILE A 22 5.81 7.34 0.15
C ILE A 22 5.86 8.84 -0.12
N ILE A 23 4.70 9.53 -0.11
CA ILE A 23 4.63 10.98 -0.32
C ILE A 23 5.12 11.78 0.91
N LYS A 24 4.98 11.25 2.13
CA LYS A 24 5.36 11.93 3.38
C LYS A 24 6.82 11.70 3.77
N THR A 25 7.40 10.56 3.39
CA THR A 25 8.82 10.27 3.58
C THR A 25 9.61 10.85 2.40
N PRO A 26 10.80 11.46 2.62
CA PRO A 26 11.59 12.07 1.54
C PRO A 26 12.37 11.02 0.71
N TYR A 27 11.68 9.99 0.21
CA TYR A 27 12.26 9.00 -0.70
C TYR A 27 12.62 9.65 -2.03
N ASN A 28 13.82 9.34 -2.53
CA ASN A 28 14.28 9.74 -3.84
C ASN A 28 13.77 8.74 -4.90
N PRO A 29 13.60 9.15 -6.18
CA PRO A 29 13.29 8.21 -7.26
C PRO A 29 14.36 7.11 -7.37
N GLY A 30 13.95 5.84 -7.29
CA GLY A 30 14.84 4.68 -7.26
C GLY A 30 15.36 4.29 -5.86
N GLU A 31 14.96 5.01 -4.80
CA GLU A 31 15.23 4.61 -3.42
C GLU A 31 14.33 3.42 -3.02
N ARG A 32 14.85 2.52 -2.17
CA ARG A 32 14.14 1.30 -1.79
C ARG A 32 13.12 1.57 -0.67
N LEU A 33 11.90 1.08 -0.88
CA LEU A 33 10.89 1.02 0.17
C LEU A 33 11.28 0.00 1.26
N PRO A 34 10.72 0.13 2.48
CA PRO A 34 10.89 -0.88 3.52
C PRO A 34 10.35 -2.24 3.06
N PRO A 35 10.92 -3.37 3.52
CA PRO A 35 10.40 -4.71 3.23
C PRO A 35 8.91 -4.86 3.57
N GLU A 36 8.19 -5.70 2.83
CA GLU A 36 6.75 -5.98 3.07
C GLU A 36 6.41 -6.28 4.55
N ARG A 37 7.36 -6.90 5.27
CA ARG A 37 7.24 -7.23 6.69
C ARG A 37 7.15 -5.97 7.55
N GLU A 38 8.01 -5.00 7.30
CA GLU A 38 8.08 -3.74 8.05
C GLU A 38 6.90 -2.84 7.69
N ILE A 39 6.49 -2.79 6.42
CA ILE A 39 5.25 -2.10 6.02
C ILE A 39 4.02 -2.73 6.71
N ALA A 40 3.96 -4.07 6.81
CA ALA A 40 2.89 -4.78 7.51
C ALA A 40 2.86 -4.47 9.01
N GLU A 41 4.02 -4.45 9.66
CA GLU A 41 4.18 -4.10 11.08
C GLU A 41 3.90 -2.60 11.36
N MET A 42 4.24 -1.70 10.44
CA MET A 42 3.97 -0.26 10.54
C MET A 42 2.50 0.12 10.34
N LEU A 43 1.73 -0.70 9.61
CA LEU A 43 0.33 -0.43 9.26
C LEU A 43 -0.67 -1.35 9.99
N ASP A 44 -0.20 -2.25 10.87
CA ASP A 44 -1.00 -3.26 11.60
C ASP A 44 -1.88 -4.13 10.68
N VAL A 45 -1.28 -4.66 9.62
CA VAL A 45 -1.96 -5.49 8.60
C VAL A 45 -1.15 -6.73 8.23
N THR A 46 -1.74 -7.67 7.49
CA THR A 46 -1.01 -8.86 7.02
C THR A 46 -0.13 -8.54 5.81
N ARG A 47 1.03 -9.22 5.73
CA ARG A 47 1.96 -9.12 4.60
C ARG A 47 1.30 -9.43 3.24
N THR A 48 0.29 -10.30 3.22
CA THR A 48 -0.50 -10.60 2.01
C THR A 48 -1.22 -9.35 1.49
N VAL A 49 -1.87 -8.58 2.37
CA VAL A 49 -2.59 -7.35 1.99
C VAL A 49 -1.61 -6.25 1.57
N VAL A 50 -0.43 -6.17 2.21
CA VAL A 50 0.66 -5.28 1.77
C VAL A 50 1.14 -5.65 0.37
N ARG A 51 1.32 -6.95 0.06
CA ARG A 51 1.75 -7.41 -1.26
C ARG A 51 0.72 -7.09 -2.35
N GLU A 52 -0.57 -7.36 -2.09
CA GLU A 52 -1.66 -6.97 -3.00
C GLU A 52 -1.70 -5.45 -3.23
N ALA A 53 -1.42 -4.66 -2.18
CA ALA A 53 -1.37 -3.21 -2.25
C ALA A 53 -0.18 -2.70 -3.07
N LEU A 54 1.01 -3.30 -2.90
CA LEU A 54 2.21 -2.98 -3.68
C LEU A 54 2.04 -3.32 -5.16
N ILE A 55 1.53 -4.51 -5.50
CA ILE A 55 1.20 -4.89 -6.89
C ILE A 55 0.19 -3.90 -7.52
N MET A 56 -0.78 -3.42 -6.73
CA MET A 56 -1.75 -2.41 -7.18
C MET A 56 -1.14 -1.01 -7.40
N LEU A 57 -0.03 -0.70 -6.73
CA LEU A 57 0.76 0.53 -6.95
C LEU A 57 1.76 0.37 -8.11
N GLU A 58 2.32 -0.82 -8.30
CA GLU A 58 3.19 -1.21 -9.43
C GLU A 58 2.44 -1.10 -10.76
N ILE A 59 1.23 -1.66 -10.83
CA ILE A 59 0.31 -1.53 -11.99
C ILE A 59 -0.05 -0.06 -12.30
N LYS A 60 0.15 0.86 -11.35
CA LYS A 60 -0.04 2.31 -11.52
C LYS A 60 1.25 3.08 -11.82
N GLY A 61 2.39 2.41 -11.91
CA GLY A 61 3.71 3.05 -12.11
C GLY A 61 4.18 3.89 -10.92
N LEU A 62 3.73 3.56 -9.70
CA LEU A 62 4.07 4.30 -8.47
C LEU A 62 5.19 3.66 -7.66
N VAL A 63 5.44 2.35 -7.86
CA VAL A 63 6.50 1.55 -7.21
C VAL A 63 6.98 0.46 -8.18
N GLU A 64 8.06 -0.22 -7.81
CA GLU A 64 8.59 -1.45 -8.44
C GLU A 64 8.81 -2.48 -7.31
N VAL A 65 8.62 -3.78 -7.57
CA VAL A 65 8.44 -4.84 -6.52
C VAL A 65 9.34 -6.05 -6.75
#